data_AF-X8E6B5-F1
#
_entry.id   AF-X8E6B5-F1
#
_cell.length_a   1.000
_cell.length_b   1.000
_cell.length_c   1.000
_cell.angle_alpha   90.00
_cell.angle_beta   90.00
_cell.angle_gamma   90.00
#
_symmetry.space_group_name_H-M   'P 1'
#
loop_
_entity.id
_entity.type
_entity.pdbx_description
1 polymer ?
#
loop_
_entity_poly.entity_id
_entity_poly.type
_entity_poly.pdbx_seq_one_letter_code
_entity_poly.pdbx_strand_id
1 'polypeptide(L)'
;MKTATGVTVNDVVLAMSAGALRAYLIEQDALPDAPLVAMVPVNLRREDQGDHGGNRVGTVLCNLNTHIEDAAKRLEAINVSMCDSKAVFNQLPQVQQLALSAFMTGAWSSR
;
A
#
# COMPACT_ATOMS: atom_id res chain seq x y z
N MET A 1 9.02 -7.47 8.99
CA MET A 1 9.70 -6.89 10.17
C MET A 1 8.99 -5.58 10.50
N LYS A 2 8.27 -5.51 11.61
CA LYS A 2 7.66 -4.28 12.14
C LYS A 2 8.66 -3.66 13.12
N THR A 3 8.96 -2.38 13.01
CA THR A 3 9.81 -1.66 13.99
C THR A 3 9.03 -1.38 15.27
N ALA A 4 9.73 -0.91 16.31
CA ALA A 4 9.15 -0.50 17.60
C ALA A 4 8.01 0.55 17.48
N THR A 5 7.90 1.21 16.33
CA THR A 5 6.86 2.21 16.00
C THR A 5 5.67 1.64 15.22
N GLY A 6 5.62 0.33 14.94
CA GLY A 6 4.55 -0.30 14.14
C GLY A 6 4.69 -0.13 12.62
N VAL A 7 5.68 0.64 12.18
CA VAL A 7 6.04 0.87 10.76
C VAL A 7 6.74 -0.35 10.18
N THR A 8 6.51 -0.65 8.89
CA THR A 8 7.21 -1.70 8.16
C THR A 8 8.23 -1.12 7.18
N VAL A 9 9.21 -1.93 6.77
CA VAL A 9 10.15 -1.54 5.71
C VAL A 9 9.43 -1.15 4.42
N ASN A 10 8.34 -1.83 4.08
CA ASN A 10 7.53 -1.48 2.91
C ASN A 10 6.92 -0.07 3.04
N ASP A 11 6.48 0.32 4.23
CA ASP A 11 5.93 1.67 4.44
C ASP A 11 7.03 2.74 4.28
N VAL A 12 8.25 2.46 4.74
CA VAL A 12 9.41 3.35 4.52
C VAL A 12 9.73 3.49 3.04
N VAL A 13 9.79 2.38 2.30
CA VAL A 13 10.03 2.40 0.85
C VAL A 13 8.94 3.18 0.13
N LEU A 14 7.67 2.95 0.47
CA LEU A 14 6.54 3.72 -0.08
C LEU A 14 6.66 5.21 0.23
N ALA A 15 7.05 5.60 1.45
CA ALA A 15 7.22 6.99 1.82
C ALA A 15 8.39 7.67 1.09
N MET A 16 9.48 6.94 0.86
CA MET A 16 10.60 7.40 0.03
C MET A 16 10.17 7.60 -1.42
N SER A 17 9.48 6.61 -2.02
CA SER A 17 8.96 6.71 -3.39
C SER A 17 7.95 7.85 -3.53
N ALA A 18 7.05 8.03 -2.55
CA ALA A 18 6.11 9.15 -2.52
C ALA A 18 6.82 10.52 -2.47
N GLY A 19 7.89 10.63 -1.66
CA GLY A 19 8.70 11.83 -1.58
C GLY A 19 9.41 12.15 -2.91
N ALA A 20 9.99 11.12 -3.55
CA ALA A 20 10.65 11.28 -4.85
C ALA A 20 9.65 11.68 -5.95
N LEU A 21 8.49 11.01 -6.02
CA LEU A 21 7.42 11.35 -6.96
C LEU A 21 6.90 12.78 -6.74
N ARG A 22 6.72 13.19 -5.49
CA ARG A 22 6.31 14.55 -5.15
C ARG A 22 7.32 15.58 -5.65
N ALA A 23 8.61 15.38 -5.35
CA ALA A 23 9.67 16.28 -5.78
C ALA A 23 9.71 16.39 -7.30
N TYR A 24 9.71 15.25 -7.99
CA TYR A 24 9.69 15.20 -9.45
C TYR A 24 8.47 15.94 -10.04
N LEU A 25 7.26 15.70 -9.53
CA LEU A 25 6.05 16.34 -10.06
C LEU A 25 6.00 17.85 -9.77
N ILE A 26 6.58 18.32 -8.67
CA ILE A 26 6.73 19.76 -8.41
C ILE A 26 7.70 20.39 -9.41
N GLU A 27 8.83 19.74 -9.69
CA GLU A 27 9.79 20.22 -10.68
C GLU A 27 9.18 20.33 -12.09
N GLN A 28 8.18 19.50 -12.39
CA GLN A 28 7.44 19.51 -13.66
C GLN A 28 6.18 20.41 -13.65
N ASP A 29 5.90 21.14 -12.56
CA ASP A 29 4.64 21.88 -12.36
C ASP A 29 3.38 21.02 -12.62
N ALA A 30 3.46 19.76 -12.20
CA ALA A 30 2.48 18.72 -12.52
C ALA A 30 2.00 17.95 -11.26
N LEU A 31 2.26 18.46 -10.06
CA LEU A 31 1.76 17.84 -8.83
C LEU A 31 0.24 18.08 -8.72
N PRO A 32 -0.58 17.02 -8.69
CA PRO A 32 -2.03 17.17 -8.54
C PRO A 32 -2.40 17.61 -7.11
N ASP A 33 -3.54 18.31 -6.97
CA ASP A 33 -4.12 18.66 -5.67
C ASP A 33 -4.51 17.41 -4.84
N ALA A 34 -4.98 16.38 -5.53
CA ALA A 34 -5.30 15.10 -4.92
C ALA A 34 -4.03 14.25 -4.75
N PRO A 35 -3.82 13.59 -3.60
CA PRO A 35 -2.68 12.70 -3.43
C PRO A 35 -2.69 11.52 -4.39
N LEU A 36 -1.49 11.08 -4.78
CA LEU A 36 -1.31 9.87 -5.58
C LEU A 36 -1.72 8.61 -4.79
N VAL A 37 -2.22 7.61 -5.51
CA VAL A 37 -2.59 6.30 -4.97
C VAL A 37 -1.73 5.23 -5.62
N ALA A 38 -1.11 4.38 -4.81
CA ALA A 38 -0.35 3.23 -5.26
C ALA A 38 -1.14 1.93 -5.07
N MET A 39 -0.97 1.01 -6.02
CA MET A 39 -1.40 -0.38 -5.87
C MET A 39 -0.25 -1.19 -5.28
N VAL A 40 -0.46 -1.81 -4.11
CA VAL A 40 0.61 -2.46 -3.33
C VAL A 40 0.28 -3.94 -3.12
N PRO A 41 1.10 -4.87 -3.65
CA PRO A 41 1.00 -6.28 -3.32
C PRO A 41 1.33 -6.52 -1.84
N VAL A 42 0.52 -7.35 -1.18
CA VAL A 42 0.72 -7.70 0.24
C VAL A 42 0.65 -9.21 0.44
N ASN A 43 1.48 -9.72 1.35
CA ASN A 43 1.42 -11.11 1.77
C ASN A 43 0.30 -11.29 2.81
N LEU A 44 -0.61 -12.23 2.57
CA LEU A 44 -1.81 -12.48 3.38
C LEU A 44 -1.66 -13.68 4.33
N ARG A 45 -0.43 -14.05 4.68
CA ARG A 45 -0.17 -15.20 5.56
C ARG A 45 -0.81 -14.95 6.92
N ARG A 46 -1.79 -15.76 7.30
CA ARG A 46 -2.40 -15.77 8.64
C ARG A 46 -1.55 -16.67 9.53
N GLU A 47 -1.27 -16.23 10.75
CA GLU A 47 -0.41 -16.94 11.72
C GLU A 47 -1.04 -18.26 12.21
N ASP A 48 -2.35 -18.44 12.03
CA ASP A 48 -3.15 -19.61 12.44
C ASP A 48 -3.14 -20.78 11.45
N GLN A 49 -2.67 -20.57 10.23
CA GLN A 49 -2.53 -21.60 9.22
C GLN A 49 -1.07 -22.03 9.17
N GLY A 50 -0.80 -23.27 9.60
CA GLY A 50 0.50 -23.91 9.48
C GLY A 50 1.04 -23.87 8.05
N ASP A 51 2.26 -24.39 7.85
CA ASP A 51 3.12 -24.28 6.66
C ASP A 51 2.58 -24.93 5.36
N HIS A 52 1.26 -24.95 5.18
CA HIS A 52 0.58 -25.30 3.94
C HIS A 52 0.68 -24.15 2.92
N GLY A 53 1.92 -23.79 2.56
CA GLY A 53 2.41 -23.68 1.18
C GLY A 53 1.61 -22.95 0.11
N GLY A 54 0.74 -22.00 0.45
CA GLY A 54 0.08 -21.14 -0.55
C GLY A 54 0.64 -19.72 -0.48
N ASN A 55 1.30 -19.23 -1.53
CA ASN A 55 1.66 -17.83 -1.67
C ASN A 55 0.38 -16.98 -1.86
N ARG A 56 -0.29 -16.68 -0.75
CA ARG A 56 -1.50 -15.84 -0.73
C ARG A 56 -1.08 -14.39 -0.86
N VAL A 57 -0.85 -13.95 -2.09
CA VAL A 57 -0.59 -12.54 -2.41
C VAL A 57 -1.92 -11.86 -2.68
N GLY A 58 -2.21 -10.82 -1.90
CA GLY A 58 -3.32 -9.90 -2.14
C GLY A 58 -2.81 -8.58 -2.70
N THR A 59 -3.73 -7.71 -3.06
CA THR A 59 -3.40 -6.34 -3.48
C THR A 59 -4.28 -5.36 -2.74
N VAL A 60 -3.67 -4.30 -2.22
CA VAL A 60 -4.35 -3.19 -1.54
C VAL A 60 -4.01 -1.86 -2.20
N LEU A 61 -4.85 -0.86 -1.99
CA LEU A 61 -4.55 0.52 -2.38
C LEU A 61 -3.90 1.25 -1.20
N CYS A 62 -2.89 2.07 -1.48
CA CYS A 62 -2.22 2.92 -0.53
C CYS A 62 -2.31 4.37 -1.01
N ASN A 63 -2.85 5.26 -0.16
CA ASN A 63 -2.71 6.68 -0.38
C ASN A 63 -1.25 7.07 -0.06
N LEU A 64 -0.54 7.61 -1.05
CA LEU A 64 0.87 8.01 -0.90
C LEU A 64 1.02 9.37 -0.19
N ASN A 65 -0.08 10.08 0.05
CA ASN A 65 -0.11 11.35 0.77
C ASN A 65 0.91 12.37 0.21
N THR A 66 1.02 12.47 -1.12
CA THR A 66 1.99 13.33 -1.81
C THR A 66 1.77 14.83 -1.57
N HIS A 67 0.61 15.23 -1.05
CA HIS A 67 0.35 16.60 -0.61
C HIS A 67 1.06 16.94 0.72
N ILE A 68 1.47 15.95 1.53
CA ILE A 68 2.19 16.16 2.78
C ILE A 68 3.67 16.38 2.48
N GLU A 69 4.18 17.56 2.81
CA GLU A 69 5.59 17.94 2.61
C GLU A 69 6.52 17.25 3.61
N ASP A 70 6.18 17.30 4.90
CA ASP A 70 6.97 16.72 5.98
C ASP A 70 7.11 15.19 5.82
N ALA A 71 8.36 14.72 5.75
CA ALA A 71 8.65 13.32 5.47
C ALA A 71 8.22 12.37 6.58
N ALA A 72 8.31 12.79 7.85
CA ALA A 72 7.92 11.96 8.99
C ALA A 72 6.39 11.83 9.06
N LYS A 73 5.65 12.94 8.89
CA LYS A 73 4.19 12.93 8.82
C LYS A 73 3.68 12.13 7.63
N ARG A 74 4.36 12.21 6.47
CA ARG A 74 4.00 11.41 5.29
C ARG A 74 4.19 9.92 5.53
N LEU A 75 5.28 9.51 6.20
CA LEU A 75 5.51 8.12 6.58
C LEU A 75 4.41 7.61 7.53
N GLU A 76 4.05 8.40 8.54
CA GLU A 76 2.98 8.06 9.48
C GLU A 76 1.64 7.89 8.74
N ALA A 77 1.27 8.84 7.88
CA ALA A 77 0.03 8.78 7.10
C ALA A 77 -0.01 7.58 6.13
N ILE A 78 1.12 7.23 5.52
CA ILE A 78 1.25 6.03 4.67
C ILE A 78 1.09 4.76 5.50
N ASN A 79 1.71 4.69 6.68
CA ASN A 79 1.55 3.54 7.57
C ASN A 79 0.09 3.36 8.00
N VAL A 80 -0.61 4.43 8.36
CA VAL A 80 -2.05 4.41 8.67
C VAL A 80 -2.85 3.91 7.47
N SER A 81 -2.63 4.48 6.28
CA SER A 81 -3.31 4.03 5.05
C SER A 81 -3.09 2.54 4.77
N MET A 82 -1.86 2.04 4.96
CA MET A 82 -1.56 0.62 4.78
C MET A 82 -2.20 -0.27 5.83
N CYS A 83 -2.27 0.18 7.09
CA CYS A 83 -2.97 -0.54 8.16
C CYS A 83 -4.47 -0.63 7.89
N ASP A 84 -5.10 0.48 7.52
CA ASP A 84 -6.54 0.56 7.23
C ASP A 84 -6.89 -0.31 6.02
N SER A 85 -6.14 -0.19 4.92
CA SER A 85 -6.36 -1.01 3.73
C SER A 85 -6.20 -2.50 4.00
N LYS A 86 -5.20 -2.90 4.81
CA LYS A 86 -5.05 -4.30 5.25
C LYS A 86 -6.19 -4.74 6.17
N ALA A 87 -6.67 -3.88 7.07
CA ALA A 87 -7.76 -4.19 7.97
C ALA A 87 -9.07 -4.44 7.20
N VAL A 88 -9.42 -3.54 6.28
CA VAL A 88 -10.57 -3.71 5.38
C VAL A 88 -10.44 -5.00 4.57
N PHE A 89 -9.26 -5.23 3.97
CA PHE A 89 -9.03 -6.43 3.18
C PHE A 89 -9.19 -7.72 4.01
N ASN A 90 -8.69 -7.74 5.25
CA ASN A 90 -8.78 -8.90 6.14
C ASN A 90 -10.20 -9.18 6.67
N GLN A 91 -11.09 -8.19 6.67
CA GLN A 91 -12.50 -8.38 7.03
C GLN A 91 -13.31 -9.08 5.93
N LEU A 92 -12.81 -9.09 4.69
CA LEU A 92 -13.48 -9.76 3.59
C LEU A 92 -13.32 -11.30 3.69
N PRO A 93 -14.36 -12.09 3.36
CA PRO A 93 -14.23 -13.51 3.09
C PRO A 93 -13.13 -13.82 2.06
N GLN A 94 -12.46 -14.96 2.19
CA GLN A 94 -11.32 -15.33 1.34
C GLN A 94 -11.61 -15.29 -0.17
N VAL A 95 -12.80 -15.71 -0.60
CA VAL A 95 -13.19 -15.64 -2.01
C VAL A 95 -13.27 -14.20 -2.53
N GLN A 96 -13.73 -13.26 -1.68
CA GLN A 96 -13.83 -11.85 -2.02
C GLN A 96 -12.45 -11.19 -2.04
N GLN A 97 -11.55 -11.56 -1.12
CA GLN A 97 -10.14 -11.13 -1.13
C GLN A 97 -9.45 -11.51 -2.45
N LEU A 98 -9.64 -12.75 -2.89
CA LEU A 98 -9.08 -13.25 -4.15
C LEU A 98 -9.70 -12.56 -5.37
N ALA A 99 -11.03 -12.42 -5.40
CA ALA A 99 -11.74 -11.75 -6.49
C ALA A 99 -11.31 -10.27 -6.63
N LEU A 100 -11.22 -9.54 -5.52
CA LEU A 100 -10.75 -8.14 -5.51
C LEU A 100 -9.30 -8.04 -6.00
N SER A 101 -8.42 -8.93 -5.51
CA SER A 101 -7.03 -8.95 -5.94
C SER A 101 -6.89 -9.25 -7.44
N ALA A 102 -7.67 -10.20 -7.96
CA ALA A 102 -7.72 -10.53 -9.39
C ALA A 102 -8.26 -9.36 -10.23
N PHE A 103 -9.28 -8.65 -9.75
CA PHE A 103 -9.80 -7.46 -10.42
C PHE A 103 -8.74 -6.34 -10.49
N MET A 104 -8.08 -6.04 -9.38
CA MET A 104 -7.08 -4.97 -9.32
C MET A 104 -5.85 -5.27 -10.18
N THR A 105 -5.36 -6.50 -10.12
CA THR A 105 -4.19 -6.94 -10.91
C THR A 105 -4.51 -7.16 -12.38
N GLY A 106 -5.69 -7.73 -12.69
CA GLY A 106 -6.15 -7.95 -14.06
C GLY A 106 -6.46 -6.65 -14.80
N ALA A 107 -7.04 -5.65 -14.13
CA ALA A 107 -7.26 -4.32 -14.69
C ALA A 107 -5.96 -3.57 -15.01
N TRP A 108 -4.87 -3.91 -14.30
CA TRP A 108 -3.52 -3.37 -14.56
C TRP A 108 -2.85 -4.01 -15.77
N SER A 109 -3.10 -5.30 -16.01
CA SER A 109 -2.52 -6.06 -17.14
C SER A 109 -3.17 -5.76 -18.49
N SER A 110 -4.30 -5.05 -18.55
CA SER A 110 -5.03 -4.76 -19.78
C SER A 110 -4.83 -3.34 -20.32
N ARG A 111 -3.80 -2.61 -19.85
CA ARG A 111 -3.36 -1.31 -20.36
C ARG A 111 -1.89 -1.38 -20.74
#